data_AF-A0A4Q5TCX4-F1
#
_entry.id   AF-A0A4Q5TCX4-F1
#
_cell.length_a   1.000
_cell.length_b   1.000
_cell.length_c   1.000
_cell.angle_alpha   90.00
_cell.angle_beta   90.00
_cell.angle_gamma   90.00
#
_symmetry.space_group_name_H-M   'P 1'
#
loop_
_entity.id
_entity.type
_entity.pdbx_description
1 polymer ?
#
loop_
_entity_poly.entity_id
_entity_poly.type
_entity_poly.pdbx_seq_one_letter_code
_entity_poly.pdbx_strand_id
1 'polypeptide(L)'
;MDEGASASRKPGARSLWLLRWPAVALMMAAVVLPLLFTPIPPLIDLPGHLGRFAIQASGPESALRSYFDFRWGLSLNLGVDLAVEGLRHAFGLVGALWIMVAATTALTALALVL
;
A
#
# COMPACT_ATOMS: atom_id res chain seq x y z
N MET A 1 -45.42 -27.64 -31.18
CA MET A 1 -45.56 -27.16 -29.79
C MET A 1 -44.38 -27.75 -29.05
N ASP A 2 -43.26 -27.03 -28.95
CA ASP A 2 -42.12 -27.39 -28.09
C ASP A 2 -41.35 -26.07 -27.80
N GLU A 3 -41.95 -25.21 -27.00
CA GLU A 3 -41.32 -24.01 -26.46
C GLU A 3 -40.34 -24.45 -25.37
N GLY A 4 -39.08 -24.68 -25.75
CA GLY A 4 -37.98 -24.92 -24.84
C GLY A 4 -37.78 -23.71 -23.93
N ALA A 5 -38.25 -23.83 -22.69
CA ALA A 5 -38.14 -22.82 -21.66
C ALA A 5 -36.68 -22.35 -21.51
N SER A 6 -36.42 -21.14 -22.00
CA SER A 6 -35.21 -20.37 -21.73
C SER A 6 -35.11 -20.17 -20.22
N ALA A 7 -34.28 -20.98 -19.57
CA ALA A 7 -33.93 -20.81 -18.18
C ALA A 7 -33.23 -19.46 -18.02
N SER A 8 -33.98 -18.45 -17.56
CA SER A 8 -33.50 -17.14 -17.15
C SER A 8 -32.36 -17.32 -16.15
N ARG A 9 -31.12 -17.29 -16.63
CA ARG A 9 -29.91 -17.25 -15.80
C ARG A 9 -29.98 -15.93 -15.05
N LYS A 10 -30.50 -15.95 -13.82
CA LYS A 10 -30.49 -14.79 -12.90
C LYS A 10 -29.08 -14.20 -12.99
N PRO A 11 -28.93 -12.89 -13.27
CA PRO A 11 -27.61 -12.27 -13.37
C PRO A 11 -26.86 -12.71 -12.12
N GLY A 12 -25.78 -13.48 -12.34
CA GLY A 12 -25.13 -14.24 -11.29
C GLY A 12 -24.87 -13.30 -10.14
N ALA A 13 -25.39 -13.65 -8.95
CA ALA A 13 -25.04 -12.97 -7.73
C ALA A 13 -23.51 -13.05 -7.63
N ARG A 14 -22.80 -12.04 -8.18
CA ARG A 14 -21.38 -11.83 -7.93
C ARG A 14 -21.27 -11.91 -6.43
N SER A 15 -20.56 -12.92 -5.96
CA SER A 15 -20.94 -13.56 -4.72
C SER A 15 -20.77 -12.57 -3.57
N LEU A 16 -21.88 -11.99 -3.10
CA LEU A 16 -21.92 -10.87 -2.15
C LEU A 16 -21.20 -11.19 -0.84
N TRP A 17 -20.92 -12.47 -0.59
CA TRP A 17 -20.09 -12.91 0.53
C TRP A 17 -18.64 -12.42 0.45
N LEU A 18 -18.07 -12.22 -0.75
CA LEU A 18 -16.72 -11.66 -0.96
C LEU A 18 -16.62 -10.19 -0.53
N LEU A 19 -17.73 -9.45 -0.58
CA LEU A 19 -17.81 -8.07 -0.13
C LEU A 19 -18.06 -7.96 1.38
N ARG A 20 -18.25 -9.08 2.10
CA ARG A 20 -18.37 -9.04 3.56
C ARG A 20 -17.00 -8.75 4.15
N TRP A 21 -16.96 -7.87 5.15
CA TRP A 21 -15.73 -7.45 5.82
C TRP A 21 -14.75 -8.57 6.20
N PRO A 22 -15.17 -9.75 6.69
CA PRO A 22 -14.23 -10.85 6.96
C PRO A 22 -13.51 -11.37 5.72
N ALA A 23 -14.21 -11.48 4.58
CA ALA A 23 -13.61 -11.91 3.31
C ALA A 23 -12.65 -10.84 2.77
N VAL A 24 -13.04 -9.56 2.85
CA VAL A 24 -12.18 -8.43 2.47
C VAL A 24 -10.91 -8.39 3.33
N ALA A 25 -11.03 -8.54 4.65
CA ALA A 25 -9.88 -8.58 5.56
C ALA A 25 -8.96 -9.77 5.27
N LEU A 26 -9.52 -10.94 4.96
CA LEU A 26 -8.74 -12.11 4.56
C LEU A 26 -8.00 -11.87 3.26
N MET A 27 -8.62 -11.22 2.27
CA MET A 27 -7.96 -10.84 1.02
C MET A 27 -6.82 -9.85 1.24
N MET A 28 -7.05 -8.80 2.05
CA MET A 28 -6.02 -7.83 2.43
C MET A 28 -4.82 -8.52 3.10
N ALA A 29 -5.07 -9.46 4.02
CA ALA A 29 -4.01 -10.23 4.67
C ALA A 29 -3.28 -11.15 3.68
N ALA A 30 -4.02 -11.82 2.79
CA ALA A 30 -3.45 -12.74 1.81
C ALA A 30 -2.51 -12.04 0.81
N VAL A 31 -2.81 -10.81 0.38
CA VAL A 31 -1.93 -10.07 -0.54
C VAL A 31 -0.68 -9.51 0.15
N VAL A 32 -0.73 -9.24 1.45
CA VAL A 32 0.43 -8.78 2.23
C VAL A 32 1.34 -9.95 2.63
N LEU A 33 0.78 -11.15 2.80
CA LEU A 33 1.49 -12.34 3.28
C LEU A 33 2.84 -12.61 2.58
N PRO A 34 2.97 -12.53 1.24
CA PRO A 34 4.25 -12.75 0.57
C PRO A 34 5.36 -11.78 1.01
N LEU A 35 5.02 -10.54 1.37
CA LEU A 35 5.98 -9.52 1.78
C LEU A 35 6.70 -9.91 3.09
N LEU A 36 6.03 -10.66 3.96
CA LEU A 36 6.59 -11.12 5.25
C LEU A 36 7.75 -12.11 5.08
N PHE A 37 7.90 -12.71 3.91
CA PHE A 37 9.01 -13.61 3.59
C PHE A 37 10.21 -12.91 2.95
N THR A 38 10.15 -11.58 2.82
CA THR A 38 11.23 -10.76 2.26
C THR A 38 11.74 -9.76 3.30
N PRO A 39 13.06 -9.66 3.54
CA PRO A 39 13.62 -8.66 4.45
C PRO A 39 13.35 -7.23 3.99
N ILE A 40 13.32 -7.03 2.67
CA ILE A 40 13.06 -5.76 2.01
C ILE A 40 12.02 -6.05 0.91
N PRO A 41 10.89 -5.30 0.86
CA PRO A 41 9.88 -5.51 -0.17
C PRO A 41 10.49 -5.40 -1.58
N PRO A 42 10.24 -6.35 -2.49
CA PRO A 42 10.92 -6.43 -3.79
C PRO A 42 10.31 -5.46 -4.82
N LEU A 43 10.32 -4.17 -4.50
CA LEU A 43 9.80 -3.09 -5.35
C LEU A 43 10.97 -2.36 -6.01
N ILE A 44 10.94 -2.27 -7.35
CA ILE A 44 12.04 -1.69 -8.14
C ILE A 44 12.26 -0.20 -7.86
N ASP A 45 11.21 0.51 -7.45
CA ASP A 45 11.20 1.93 -7.07
C ASP A 45 11.52 2.16 -5.59
N LEU A 46 11.54 1.11 -4.75
CA LEU A 46 11.78 1.22 -3.31
C LEU A 46 13.09 1.92 -2.96
N PRO A 47 14.24 1.65 -3.63
CA PRO A 47 15.47 2.38 -3.34
C PRO A 47 15.35 3.88 -3.62
N GLY A 48 14.60 4.27 -4.66
CA GLY A 48 14.33 5.68 -4.97
C GLY A 48 13.48 6.34 -3.89
N HIS A 49 12.44 5.66 -3.42
CA HIS A 49 11.63 6.12 -2.30
C HIS A 49 12.45 6.25 -1.01
N LEU A 50 13.27 5.25 -0.69
CA LEU A 50 14.13 5.26 0.49
C LEU A 50 15.10 6.46 0.44
N GLY A 51 15.70 6.74 -0.72
CA GLY A 51 16.53 7.92 -0.93
C GLY A 51 15.77 9.23 -0.69
N ARG A 52 14.56 9.36 -1.24
CA ARG A 52 13.72 10.54 -1.01
C ARG A 52 13.37 10.74 0.47
N PHE A 53 13.02 9.66 1.18
CA PHE A 53 12.69 9.74 2.60
C PHE A 53 13.92 9.96 3.48
N ALA A 54 15.12 9.54 3.04
CA ALA A 54 16.37 9.88 3.71
C ALA A 54 16.65 11.39 3.61
N ILE A 55 16.37 12.02 2.47
CA ILE A 55 16.45 13.49 2.31
C ILE A 55 15.41 14.18 3.20
N GLN A 56 14.15 13.72 3.20
CA GLN A 56 13.10 14.23 4.09
C GLN A 56 13.52 14.17 5.57
N ALA A 57 14.08 13.04 6.00
CA ALA A 57 14.49 12.82 7.37
C ALA A 57 15.83 13.49 7.74
N SER A 58 16.50 14.14 6.77
CA SER A 58 17.85 14.68 6.97
C SER A 58 17.86 15.88 7.92
N GLY A 59 18.62 15.75 9.01
CA GLY A 59 18.88 16.85 9.94
C GLY A 59 19.81 17.93 9.35
N PRO A 60 19.96 19.09 10.01
CA PRO A 60 20.84 20.18 9.58
C PRO A 60 22.28 19.75 9.29
N GLU A 61 22.80 18.81 10.08
CA GLU A 61 24.18 18.30 10.00
C GLU A 61 24.38 17.22 8.92
N SER A 62 23.33 16.82 8.20
CA SER A 62 23.43 15.77 7.20
C SER A 62 24.20 16.25 5.96
N ALA A 63 25.16 15.45 5.49
CA ALA A 63 25.82 15.68 4.21
C ALA A 63 24.83 15.74 3.02
N LEU A 64 23.62 15.19 3.15
CA LEU A 64 22.59 15.31 2.12
C LEU A 64 22.17 16.77 1.88
N ARG A 65 22.27 17.64 2.89
CA ARG A 65 21.88 19.06 2.77
C ARG A 65 22.81 19.90 1.91
N SER A 66 24.03 19.44 1.61
CA SER A 66 24.87 20.12 0.62
C SER A 66 24.43 19.85 -0.82
N TYR A 67 23.60 18.84 -1.05
CA TYR A 67 23.18 18.41 -2.39
C TYR A 67 21.67 18.56 -2.63
N PHE A 68 20.86 18.50 -1.57
CA PHE A 68 19.41 18.47 -1.65
C PHE A 68 18.79 19.43 -0.64
N ASP A 69 17.82 20.20 -1.10
CA ASP A 69 16.88 20.92 -0.23
C ASP A 69 15.59 20.12 -0.09
N PHE A 70 14.92 20.25 1.05
CA PHE A 70 13.66 19.59 1.33
C PHE A 70 12.62 20.58 1.82
N ARG A 71 11.49 20.59 1.12
CA ARG A 71 10.33 21.39 1.49
C ARG A 71 9.07 20.57 1.35
N TRP A 72 8.24 20.61 2.38
CA TRP A 72 6.90 20.06 2.31
C TRP A 72 6.06 20.79 1.28
N GLY A 73 5.35 20.02 0.47
CA GLY A 73 4.40 20.53 -0.52
C GLY A 73 3.13 19.68 -0.51
N LEU A 74 2.01 20.30 -0.85
CA LEU A 74 0.77 19.56 -1.02
C LEU A 74 0.89 18.69 -2.27
N SER A 75 0.94 17.38 -2.08
CA SER A 75 0.97 16.38 -3.14
C SER A 75 0.07 15.21 -2.78
N LEU A 76 -0.32 14.42 -3.77
CA LEU A 76 -1.10 13.19 -3.53
C LEU A 76 -0.34 12.17 -2.66
N ASN A 77 0.98 12.30 -2.55
CA ASN A 77 1.81 11.45 -1.69
C ASN A 77 1.99 12.01 -0.27
N LEU A 78 1.53 13.24 0.04
CA LEU A 78 1.76 13.86 1.35
C LEU A 78 1.30 12.99 2.53
N GLY A 79 0.21 12.22 2.35
CA GLY A 79 -0.24 11.28 3.37
C GLY A 79 0.78 10.18 3.69
N VAL A 80 1.43 9.61 2.67
CA VAL A 80 2.52 8.64 2.84
C VAL A 80 3.69 9.30 3.53
N ASP A 81 4.02 10.51 3.13
CA ASP A 81 5.20 11.21 3.61
C ASP A 81 5.10 11.53 5.10
N LEU A 82 3.94 11.99 5.54
CA LEU A 82 3.63 12.22 6.96
C LEU A 82 3.59 10.90 7.74
N ALA A 83 3.06 9.83 7.15
CA ALA A 83 3.06 8.52 7.79
C ALA A 83 4.49 7.99 8.00
N VAL A 84 5.36 8.09 6.99
CA VAL A 84 6.78 7.73 7.12
C VAL A 84 7.49 8.63 8.13
N GLU A 85 7.22 9.94 8.12
CA GLU A 85 7.73 10.89 9.10
C GLU A 85 7.38 10.44 10.53
N GLY A 86 6.12 10.08 10.78
CA GLY A 86 5.71 9.56 12.09
C GLY A 86 6.35 8.22 12.43
N LEU A 87 6.19 7.23 11.56
CA LEU A 87 6.60 5.84 11.78
C LEU A 87 8.11 5.66 11.94
N ARG A 88 8.94 6.47 11.27
CA ARG A 88 10.40 6.29 11.31
C ARG A 88 10.99 6.44 12.71
N HIS A 89 10.32 7.18 13.61
CA HIS A 89 10.78 7.35 14.98
C HIS A 89 10.67 6.04 15.78
N ALA A 90 9.68 5.20 15.46
CA ALA A 90 9.45 3.93 16.14
C ALA A 90 10.12 2.75 15.43
N PHE A 91 10.15 2.75 14.10
CA PHE A 91 10.55 1.58 13.29
C PHE A 91 11.80 1.81 12.45
N GLY A 92 12.41 3.00 12.51
CA GLY A 92 13.44 3.41 11.57
C GLY A 92 12.87 3.63 10.16
N LEU A 93 13.72 4.13 9.25
CA LEU A 93 13.28 4.49 7.90
C LEU A 93 12.84 3.27 7.07
N VAL A 94 13.64 2.19 7.13
CA VAL A 94 13.35 0.96 6.38
C VAL A 94 12.09 0.28 6.92
N GLY A 95 11.91 0.23 8.24
CA GLY A 95 10.70 -0.32 8.85
C GLY A 95 9.44 0.49 8.54
N ALA A 96 9.54 1.82 8.55
CA ALA A 96 8.45 2.70 8.12
C ALA A 96 8.06 2.45 6.65
N LEU A 97 9.04 2.31 5.75
CA LEU A 97 8.78 1.98 4.35
C LEU A 97 8.11 0.61 4.21
N TRP A 98 8.59 -0.39 4.94
CA TRP A 98 8.01 -1.72 4.92
C TRP A 98 6.52 -1.68 5.30
N ILE A 99 6.18 -0.97 6.39
CA ILE A 99 4.80 -0.77 6.84
C ILE A 99 3.97 -0.06 5.75
N MET A 100 4.52 0.96 5.10
CA MET A 100 3.80 1.67 4.03
C MET A 100 3.57 0.80 2.79
N VAL A 101 4.52 -0.05 2.41
CA VAL A 101 4.32 -1.00 1.31
C VAL A 101 3.23 -2.02 1.65
N ALA A 102 3.23 -2.56 2.87
CA ALA A 102 2.19 -3.47 3.32
C ALA A 102 0.80 -2.77 3.36
N ALA A 103 0.74 -1.55 3.89
CA ALA A 103 -0.49 -0.76 3.98
C ALA A 103 -1.06 -0.43 2.59
N THR A 104 -0.22 0.06 1.68
CA THR A 104 -0.65 0.40 0.31
C THR A 104 -1.09 -0.84 -0.48
N THR A 105 -0.43 -1.98 -0.29
CA THR A 105 -0.81 -3.27 -0.90
C THR A 105 -2.18 -3.72 -0.38
N ALA A 106 -2.41 -3.67 0.94
CA ALA A 106 -3.70 -4.01 1.54
C ALA A 106 -4.82 -3.05 1.11
N LEU A 107 -4.57 -1.74 1.10
CA LEU A 107 -5.53 -0.73 0.68
C LEU A 107 -5.86 -0.82 -0.81
N THR A 108 -4.91 -1.24 -1.65
CA THR A 108 -5.15 -1.51 -3.06
C THR A 108 -6.12 -2.69 -3.22
N ALA A 109 -5.92 -3.77 -2.47
CA ALA A 109 -6.86 -4.90 -2.47
C ALA A 109 -8.25 -4.48 -1.98
N LEU A 110 -8.34 -3.64 -0.94
CA LEU A 110 -9.60 -3.07 -0.48
C LEU A 110 -10.30 -2.25 -1.58
N ALA A 111 -9.57 -1.35 -2.23
CA ALA A 111 -10.09 -0.46 -3.28
C ALA A 111 -10.55 -1.21 -4.54
N LEU A 112 -10.00 -2.39 -4.83
CA LEU A 112 -10.43 -3.22 -5.96
C LEU A 112 -11.71 -4.02 -5.70
N VAL A 113 -12.07 -4.24 -4.44
CA VAL A 113 -13.19 -5.12 -4.03
C VAL A 113 -14.43 -4.33 -3.62
N LEU A 114 -14.27 -3.08 -3.20
CA LEU A 114 -15.35 -2.13 -2.90
C LEU A 114 -15.77 -1.34 -4.14
#